data_AF-A0A2T4D9W2-F1
#
_entry.id   AF-A0A2T4D9W2-F1
#
_cell.length_a   1.000
_cell.length_b   1.000
_cell.length_c   1.000
_cell.angle_alpha   90.00
_cell.angle_beta   90.00
_cell.angle_gamma   90.00
#
_symmetry.space_group_name_H-M   'P 1'
#
loop_
_entity.id
_entity.type
_entity.pdbx_description
1 polymer ?
#
loop_
_entity_poly.entity_id
_entity_poly.type
_entity_poly.pdbx_seq_one_letter_code
_entity_poly.pdbx_strand_id
1 'polypeptide(L)'
;MFKLLFSTIVFCLLSLSASLAQYKTLGLPFSKYYSSQDYVGGIQNWKITQSAEGLIYVANNFGLLEFDGTNWERYTLEKGTKCRFVYINSQGRIYAAGQGDFGYFIPDENGILHFISLANKLPDSIRNFDETWRIYQQNDQLVFCTFDDIFIFNQQDEFVRAIDPAYDPESFHMVNHKIYINQY
;
A
#
# COMPACT_ATOMS: atom_id res chain seq x y z
N MET A 1 33.31 -17.24 -63.48
CA MET A 1 31.86 -17.04 -63.40
C MET A 1 31.20 -17.92 -62.32
N PHE A 2 31.35 -19.25 -62.40
CA PHE A 2 30.72 -20.18 -61.46
C PHE A 2 31.11 -20.00 -59.97
N LYS A 3 32.40 -19.75 -59.67
CA LYS A 3 32.88 -19.50 -58.30
C LYS A 3 32.35 -18.18 -57.70
N LEU A 4 32.17 -17.15 -58.54
CA LEU A 4 31.65 -15.86 -58.10
C LEU A 4 30.17 -15.96 -57.76
N LEU A 5 29.39 -16.66 -58.61
CA LEU A 5 27.97 -16.92 -58.39
C LEU A 5 27.72 -17.73 -57.11
N PHE A 6 28.52 -18.77 -56.88
CA PHE A 6 28.44 -19.59 -55.66
C PHE A 6 28.73 -18.77 -54.39
N SER A 7 29.77 -17.92 -54.42
CA SER A 7 30.12 -17.05 -53.29
C SER A 7 29.02 -16.03 -52.98
N THR A 8 28.37 -15.46 -54.01
CA THR A 8 27.26 -14.52 -53.82
C THR A 8 26.03 -15.21 -53.23
N ILE A 9 25.72 -16.44 -53.68
CA ILE A 9 24.61 -17.22 -53.13
C ILE A 9 24.86 -17.58 -51.66
N VAL A 10 26.07 -18.03 -51.32
CA VAL A 10 26.45 -18.34 -49.93
C VAL A 10 26.38 -17.08 -49.06
N PHE A 11 26.87 -15.94 -49.54
CA PHE A 11 26.78 -14.67 -48.82
C PHE A 11 25.32 -14.22 -48.58
N CYS A 12 24.45 -14.35 -49.60
CA CYS A 12 23.01 -14.05 -49.46
C CYS A 12 22.29 -14.99 -48.49
N LEU A 13 22.68 -16.27 -48.43
CA LEU A 13 22.10 -17.24 -47.50
C LEU A 13 22.55 -16.98 -46.03
N LEU A 14 23.78 -16.52 -45.84
CA LEU A 14 24.32 -16.16 -44.53
C LEU A 14 23.75 -14.84 -44.00
N SER A 15 23.43 -13.87 -44.87
CA SER A 15 22.78 -12.63 -44.46
C SER A 15 21.29 -12.80 -44.15
N LEU A 16 20.61 -13.76 -44.79
CA LEU A 16 19.21 -14.09 -44.50
C LEU A 16 19.01 -14.77 -43.14
N SER A 17 20.03 -15.47 -42.63
CA SER A 17 19.99 -16.14 -41.32
C SER A 17 20.26 -15.18 -40.16
N ALA A 18 21.02 -14.09 -40.39
CA ALA A 18 21.25 -13.04 -39.40
C ALA A 18 20.00 -12.18 -39.14
N SER A 19 19.11 -12.01 -40.13
CA SER A 19 17.87 -11.22 -39.99
C SER A 19 16.72 -11.94 -39.28
N LEU A 20 16.79 -13.27 -39.16
CA LEU A 20 15.80 -14.09 -38.43
C LEU A 20 16.17 -14.32 -36.95
N ALA A 21 17.38 -13.92 -36.53
CA ALA A 21 17.92 -14.20 -35.20
C ALA A 21 17.52 -13.18 -34.11
N GLN A 22 16.62 -12.24 -34.39
CA GLN A 22 16.21 -11.20 -33.45
C GLN A 22 14.70 -11.02 -33.36
N TYR A 23 13.98 -12.09 -32.99
CA TYR A 23 12.68 -11.93 -32.32
C TYR A 23 12.86 -12.27 -30.85
N LYS A 24 13.43 -11.34 -30.09
CA LYS A 24 13.40 -11.40 -28.63
C LYS A 24 11.97 -11.05 -28.22
N THR A 25 11.08 -12.05 -28.15
CA THR A 25 9.88 -11.92 -27.34
C THR A 25 10.41 -11.58 -25.94
N LEU A 26 10.34 -10.31 -25.53
CA LEU A 26 10.52 -9.97 -24.13
C LEU A 26 9.50 -10.82 -23.41
N GLY A 27 9.95 -11.89 -22.74
CA GLY A 27 9.06 -12.80 -22.04
C GLY A 27 8.21 -11.96 -21.11
N LEU A 28 6.91 -11.88 -21.39
CA LEU A 28 5.99 -11.17 -20.51
C LEU A 28 6.07 -11.88 -19.14
N PRO A 29 6.23 -11.13 -18.04
CA PRO A 29 6.20 -11.76 -16.73
C PRO A 29 4.87 -12.50 -16.57
N PHE A 30 4.91 -13.66 -15.92
CA PHE A 30 3.67 -14.32 -15.52
C PHE A 30 2.86 -13.35 -14.67
N SER A 31 1.65 -13.03 -15.10
CA SER A 31 0.73 -12.16 -14.39
C SER A 31 -0.55 -12.93 -14.08
N LYS A 32 -1.13 -12.63 -12.93
CA LYS A 32 -2.45 -13.10 -12.53
C LYS A 32 -3.28 -11.88 -12.18
N TYR A 33 -4.49 -11.84 -12.73
CA TYR A 33 -5.45 -10.78 -12.47
C TYR A 33 -6.41 -11.24 -11.38
N TYR A 34 -6.73 -10.32 -10.46
CA TYR A 34 -7.74 -10.46 -9.43
C TYR A 34 -8.69 -9.27 -9.54
N SER A 35 -9.95 -9.55 -9.84
CA SER A 35 -11.05 -8.58 -9.87
C SER A 35 -11.55 -8.24 -8.47
N SER A 36 -12.35 -7.18 -8.36
CA SER A 36 -13.04 -6.84 -7.11
C SER A 36 -14.00 -7.91 -6.62
N GLN A 37 -14.48 -8.78 -7.52
CA GLN A 37 -15.27 -9.94 -7.13
C GLN A 37 -14.41 -11.03 -6.49
N ASP A 38 -13.15 -11.20 -6.93
CA ASP A 38 -12.24 -12.22 -6.40
C ASP A 38 -11.78 -11.90 -4.97
N TYR A 39 -11.44 -10.64 -4.70
CA TYR A 39 -11.03 -10.20 -3.37
C TYR A 39 -12.17 -9.64 -2.52
N VAL A 40 -13.42 -9.70 -3.02
CA VAL A 40 -14.65 -9.28 -2.33
C VAL A 40 -14.53 -7.88 -1.70
N GLY A 41 -13.94 -6.94 -2.44
CA GLY A 41 -13.66 -5.59 -1.98
C GLY A 41 -14.15 -4.52 -2.95
N GLY A 42 -13.85 -3.26 -2.64
CA GLY A 42 -14.14 -2.14 -3.52
C GLY A 42 -13.21 -2.09 -4.73
N ILE A 43 -13.59 -1.33 -5.75
CA ILE A 43 -12.84 -1.26 -7.02
C ILE A 43 -11.50 -0.50 -6.93
N GLN A 44 -11.22 0.17 -5.81
CA GLN A 44 -10.03 1.01 -5.64
C GLN A 44 -9.17 0.51 -4.48
N ASN A 45 -7.87 0.37 -4.78
CA ASN A 45 -6.80 0.01 -3.86
C ASN A 45 -5.88 1.22 -3.67
N TRP A 46 -5.64 1.62 -2.43
CA TRP A 46 -4.92 2.86 -2.09
C TRP A 46 -3.46 2.66 -1.73
N LYS A 47 -3.16 1.54 -1.06
CA LYS A 47 -1.84 1.23 -0.55
C LYS A 47 -1.66 -0.27 -0.48
N ILE A 48 -0.48 -0.74 -0.86
CA ILE A 48 -0.05 -2.12 -0.70
C ILE A 48 1.19 -2.17 0.18
N THR A 49 1.28 -3.21 1.00
CA THR A 49 2.45 -3.57 1.81
C THR A 49 2.54 -5.09 1.92
N GLN A 50 3.69 -5.60 2.37
CA GLN A 50 3.92 -7.03 2.58
C GLN A 50 4.48 -7.24 3.98
N SER A 51 4.03 -8.30 4.68
CA SER A 51 4.61 -8.71 5.96
C SER A 51 5.92 -9.47 5.76
N ALA A 52 6.66 -9.72 6.84
CA ALA A 52 7.90 -10.50 6.78
C ALA A 52 7.67 -11.96 6.35
N GLU A 53 6.47 -12.49 6.61
CA GLU A 53 6.01 -13.84 6.27
C GLU A 53 5.53 -13.94 4.81
N GLY A 54 5.46 -12.81 4.09
CA GLY A 54 5.08 -12.76 2.67
C GLY A 54 3.60 -12.47 2.41
N LEU A 55 2.77 -12.33 3.45
CA LEU A 55 1.36 -11.94 3.31
C LEU A 55 1.25 -10.53 2.72
N ILE A 56 0.36 -10.37 1.75
CA ILE A 56 0.12 -9.10 1.08
C ILE A 56 -1.07 -8.42 1.72
N TYR A 57 -0.91 -7.15 2.10
CA TYR A 57 -1.96 -6.33 2.67
C TYR A 57 -2.26 -5.14 1.77
N VAL A 58 -3.55 -4.94 1.47
CA VAL A 58 -4.02 -3.88 0.58
C VAL A 58 -5.10 -3.04 1.26
N ALA A 59 -4.83 -1.75 1.43
CA ALA A 59 -5.83 -0.77 1.85
C ALA A 59 -6.83 -0.54 0.70
N ASN A 60 -8.11 -0.84 0.93
CA ASN A 60 -9.15 -0.86 -0.09
C ASN A 60 -10.40 -0.08 0.37
N ASN A 61 -11.23 0.32 -0.59
CA ASN A 61 -12.50 1.01 -0.33
C ASN A 61 -13.48 0.30 0.64
N PHE A 62 -13.39 -1.03 0.80
CA PHE A 62 -14.26 -1.80 1.71
C PHE A 62 -13.52 -2.44 2.90
N GLY A 63 -12.29 -1.98 3.17
CA GLY A 63 -11.52 -2.39 4.34
C GLY A 63 -10.07 -2.74 4.01
N LEU A 64 -9.42 -3.48 4.91
CA LEU A 64 -8.11 -4.06 4.68
C LEU A 64 -8.27 -5.43 4.02
N LEU A 65 -7.59 -5.66 2.90
CA LEU A 65 -7.50 -6.97 2.26
C LEU A 65 -6.20 -7.64 2.68
N GLU A 66 -6.24 -8.93 2.96
CA GLU A 66 -5.09 -9.82 3.14
C GLU A 66 -5.08 -10.87 2.03
N PHE A 67 -3.90 -11.19 1.51
CA PHE A 67 -3.71 -12.21 0.51
C PHE A 67 -2.53 -13.12 0.86
N ASP A 68 -2.81 -14.43 0.92
CA ASP A 68 -1.85 -15.47 1.34
C ASP A 68 -1.09 -16.13 0.16
N GLY A 69 -1.34 -15.68 -1.07
CA GLY A 69 -0.86 -16.31 -2.31
C GLY A 69 -1.93 -17.09 -3.07
N THR A 70 -3.03 -17.45 -2.41
CA THR A 70 -4.16 -18.22 -2.95
C THR A 70 -5.50 -17.57 -2.64
N ASN A 71 -5.75 -17.25 -1.38
CA ASN A 71 -7.02 -16.77 -0.84
C ASN A 71 -6.94 -15.29 -0.47
N TRP A 72 -8.09 -14.63 -0.54
CA TRP A 72 -8.28 -13.26 -0.10
C TRP A 72 -9.19 -13.22 1.11
N GLU A 73 -8.79 -12.47 2.13
CA GLU A 73 -9.61 -12.17 3.30
C GLU A 73 -9.79 -10.66 3.42
N ARG A 74 -10.94 -10.22 3.93
CA ARG A 74 -11.25 -8.79 4.11
C ARG A 74 -11.64 -8.49 5.55
N TYR A 75 -10.96 -7.50 6.12
CA TYR A 75 -11.18 -7.01 7.47
C TYR A 75 -11.72 -5.57 7.43
N THR A 76 -12.65 -5.27 8.33
CA THR A 76 -13.24 -3.93 8.44
C THR A 76 -12.56 -3.10 9.52
N LEU A 77 -12.58 -1.78 9.35
CA LEU A 77 -12.27 -0.86 10.44
C LEU A 77 -13.50 -0.73 11.35
N GLU A 78 -13.33 -0.11 12.52
CA GLU A 78 -14.44 0.11 13.45
C GLU A 78 -15.37 1.22 12.92
N LYS A 79 -14.80 2.30 12.36
CA LYS A 79 -15.54 3.37 11.71
C LYS A 79 -15.26 3.43 10.22
N GLY A 80 -16.30 3.74 9.45
CA GLY A 80 -16.24 3.84 8.00
C GLY A 80 -16.00 2.50 7.31
N THR A 81 -16.04 2.50 5.98
CA THR A 81 -15.79 1.31 5.16
C THR A 81 -14.41 1.33 4.50
N LYS A 82 -13.87 2.53 4.25
CA LYS A 82 -12.64 2.72 3.47
C LYS A 82 -11.41 2.61 4.35
N CYS A 83 -10.51 1.70 3.98
CA CYS A 83 -9.13 1.71 4.41
C CYS A 83 -8.30 2.46 3.35
N ARG A 84 -7.71 3.58 3.73
CA ARG A 84 -6.95 4.49 2.86
C ARG A 84 -5.45 4.19 2.90
N PHE A 85 -4.95 3.71 4.03
CA PHE A 85 -3.54 3.47 4.22
C PHE A 85 -3.32 2.26 5.12
N VAL A 86 -2.26 1.50 4.82
CA VAL A 86 -1.77 0.40 5.63
C VAL A 86 -0.27 0.54 5.81
N TYR A 87 0.19 0.27 7.03
CA TYR A 87 1.59 0.32 7.43
C TYR A 87 1.89 -0.88 8.34
N ILE A 88 3.01 -1.56 8.12
CA ILE A 88 3.48 -2.63 9.02
C ILE A 88 4.76 -2.13 9.68
N ASN A 89 4.79 -2.13 11.01
CA ASN A 89 5.99 -1.71 11.75
C ASN A 89 7.05 -2.82 11.78
N SER A 90 8.22 -2.51 12.32
CA SER A 90 9.33 -3.47 12.45
C SER A 90 9.00 -4.71 13.29
N GLN A 91 7.98 -4.64 14.12
CA GLN A 91 7.50 -5.74 14.96
C GLN A 91 6.41 -6.58 14.28
N GLY A 92 6.05 -6.27 13.02
CA GLY A 92 5.02 -6.99 12.27
C GLY A 92 3.59 -6.55 12.57
N ARG A 93 3.38 -5.51 13.39
CA ARG A 93 2.03 -5.02 13.70
C ARG A 93 1.46 -4.22 12.54
N ILE A 94 0.23 -4.55 12.16
CA ILE A 94 -0.46 -3.96 11.01
C ILE A 94 -1.28 -2.76 11.49
N TYR A 95 -0.83 -1.57 11.15
CA TYR A 95 -1.57 -0.32 11.33
C TYR A 95 -2.39 0.00 10.08
N ALA A 96 -3.60 0.49 10.29
CA ALA A 96 -4.50 0.91 9.23
C ALA A 96 -5.16 2.24 9.56
N ALA A 97 -5.48 2.99 8.51
CA ALA A 97 -6.05 4.31 8.58
C ALA A 97 -7.04 4.51 7.44
N GLY A 98 -8.11 5.24 7.69
CA GLY A 98 -9.20 5.38 6.74
C GLY A 98 -10.24 6.38 7.17
N GLN A 99 -11.48 6.13 6.73
CA GLN A 99 -12.59 7.03 6.94
C GLN A 99 -13.00 7.07 8.42
N GLY A 100 -12.82 8.23 9.06
CA GLY A 100 -13.17 8.48 10.46
C GLY A 100 -12.38 7.67 11.48
N ASP A 101 -11.34 6.95 11.06
CA ASP A 101 -10.62 6.03 11.94
C ASP A 101 -9.15 5.83 11.59
N PHE A 102 -8.41 5.42 12.62
CA PHE A 102 -7.06 4.90 12.52
C PHE A 102 -6.75 4.02 13.74
N GLY A 103 -5.89 3.04 13.55
CA GLY A 103 -5.61 2.04 14.58
C GLY A 103 -4.75 0.91 14.06
N TYR A 104 -4.90 -0.27 14.66
CA TYR A 104 -4.14 -1.46 14.30
C TYR A 104 -5.00 -2.71 14.36
N PHE A 105 -4.55 -3.76 13.70
CA PHE A 105 -5.13 -5.09 13.79
C PHE A 105 -4.39 -5.96 14.81
N ILE A 106 -5.14 -6.79 15.52
CA ILE A 106 -4.62 -7.88 16.36
C ILE A 106 -5.27 -9.21 15.95
N PRO A 107 -4.52 -10.30 15.87
CA PRO A 107 -5.10 -11.61 15.66
C PRO A 107 -5.82 -12.09 16.92
N ASP A 108 -6.94 -12.79 16.75
CA ASP A 108 -7.51 -13.63 17.81
C ASP A 108 -6.80 -14.99 17.91
N GLU A 109 -7.35 -15.88 18.74
CA GLU A 109 -6.82 -17.23 18.96
C GLU A 109 -6.77 -18.10 17.68
N ASN A 110 -7.56 -17.75 16.66
CA ASN A 110 -7.59 -18.43 15.37
C ASN A 110 -6.79 -17.70 14.28
N GLY A 111 -6.14 -16.58 14.61
CA GLY A 111 -5.41 -15.76 13.66
C GLY A 111 -6.28 -14.78 12.87
N ILE A 112 -7.57 -14.65 13.18
CA ILE A 112 -8.46 -13.70 12.50
C ILE A 112 -8.14 -12.29 13.03
N LEU A 113 -7.90 -11.36 12.13
CA LEU A 113 -7.56 -9.99 12.49
C LEU A 113 -8.79 -9.19 12.94
N HIS A 114 -8.67 -8.55 14.11
CA HIS A 114 -9.65 -7.62 14.67
C HIS A 114 -9.05 -6.23 14.78
N PHE A 115 -9.80 -5.22 14.33
CA PHE A 115 -9.34 -3.84 14.37
C PHE A 115 -9.56 -3.22 15.76
N ILE A 116 -8.56 -2.48 16.23
CA ILE A 116 -8.61 -1.68 17.46
C ILE A 116 -8.43 -0.21 17.09
N SER A 117 -9.48 0.59 17.26
CA SER A 117 -9.44 2.03 16.99
C SER A 117 -8.62 2.78 18.05
N LEU A 118 -7.65 3.56 17.57
CA LEU A 118 -6.93 4.55 18.38
C LEU A 118 -7.61 5.92 18.38
N ALA A 119 -8.50 6.18 17.42
CA ALA A 119 -9.33 7.38 17.42
C ALA A 119 -10.19 7.49 18.70
N ASN A 120 -10.55 6.36 19.32
CA ASN A 120 -11.28 6.32 20.59
C ASN A 120 -10.48 6.89 21.78
N LYS A 121 -9.16 7.04 21.65
CA LYS A 121 -8.29 7.68 22.66
C LYS A 121 -8.14 9.19 22.48
N LEU A 122 -8.68 9.76 21.40
CA LEU A 122 -8.66 11.21 21.17
C LEU A 122 -9.65 11.94 22.10
N PRO A 123 -9.39 13.19 22.49
CA PRO A 123 -10.40 14.06 23.10
C PRO A 123 -11.64 14.20 22.21
N ASP A 124 -12.83 14.29 22.82
CA ASP A 124 -14.11 14.36 22.09
C ASP A 124 -14.17 15.51 21.08
N SER A 125 -13.52 16.64 21.38
CA SER A 125 -13.50 17.83 20.51
C SER A 125 -12.79 17.64 19.17
N ILE A 126 -11.88 16.67 19.07
CA ILE A 126 -11.08 16.39 17.85
C ILE A 126 -11.26 14.96 17.35
N ARG A 127 -12.21 14.21 17.94
CA ARG A 127 -12.47 12.80 17.56
C ARG A 127 -13.28 12.68 16.28
N ASN A 128 -13.96 13.75 15.86
CA ASN A 128 -14.78 13.77 14.65
C ASN A 128 -14.02 14.40 13.48
N PHE A 129 -13.25 13.58 12.77
CA PHE A 129 -12.52 13.94 11.56
C PHE A 129 -13.00 13.06 10.39
N ASP A 130 -12.83 13.51 9.15
CA ASP A 130 -13.35 12.80 7.98
C ASP A 130 -12.49 11.59 7.57
N GLU A 131 -11.20 11.78 7.34
CA GLU A 131 -10.35 10.74 6.78
C GLU A 131 -8.89 10.86 7.23
N THR A 132 -8.29 9.73 7.59
CA THR A 132 -6.85 9.63 7.85
C THR A 132 -6.12 9.17 6.58
N TRP A 133 -5.23 10.03 6.08
CA TRP A 133 -4.61 9.90 4.76
C TRP A 133 -3.27 9.18 4.76
N ARG A 134 -2.51 9.31 5.84
CA ARG A 134 -1.18 8.71 6.01
C ARG A 134 -0.95 8.26 7.43
N ILE A 135 -0.15 7.21 7.54
CA ILE A 135 0.50 6.78 8.77
C ILE A 135 1.99 6.90 8.53
N TYR A 136 2.69 7.59 9.43
CA TYR A 136 4.15 7.62 9.46
C TYR A 136 4.65 7.15 10.80
N GLN A 137 5.75 6.40 10.78
CA GLN A 137 6.57 6.21 11.96
C GLN A 137 7.73 7.21 11.91
N GLN A 138 7.87 8.00 12.97
CA GLN A 138 8.99 8.93 13.16
C GLN A 138 9.56 8.72 14.56
N ASN A 139 10.78 8.17 14.62
CA ASN A 139 11.39 7.70 15.87
C ASN A 139 10.43 6.72 16.59
N ASP A 140 10.14 6.97 17.87
CA ASP A 140 9.23 6.19 18.69
C ASP A 140 7.78 6.69 18.63
N GLN A 141 7.42 7.50 17.62
CA GLN A 141 6.08 8.06 17.47
C GLN A 141 5.39 7.59 16.19
N LEU A 142 4.09 7.35 16.31
CA LEU A 142 3.18 7.17 15.21
C LEU A 142 2.48 8.50 14.93
N VAL A 143 2.42 8.86 13.65
CA VAL A 143 1.85 10.10 13.17
C VAL A 143 0.72 9.76 12.21
N PHE A 144 -0.51 10.10 12.58
CA PHE A 144 -1.71 9.92 11.78
C PHE A 144 -2.11 11.27 11.20
N CYS A 145 -2.04 11.38 9.87
CA CYS A 145 -2.28 12.64 9.17
C CYS A 145 -3.73 12.69 8.66
N THR A 146 -4.52 13.62 9.18
CA THR A 146 -5.81 14.02 8.61
C THR A 146 -5.69 15.44 8.03
N PHE A 147 -6.74 15.92 7.35
CA PHE A 147 -6.78 17.32 6.89
C PHE A 147 -7.20 18.30 8.00
N ASP A 148 -7.81 17.82 9.09
CA ASP A 148 -8.19 18.67 10.21
C ASP A 148 -7.04 18.78 11.24
N ASP A 149 -6.54 17.64 11.69
CA ASP A 149 -5.49 17.52 12.71
C ASP A 149 -4.46 16.45 12.35
N ILE A 150 -3.23 16.60 12.84
CA ILE A 150 -2.21 15.54 12.81
C ILE A 150 -2.06 14.95 14.21
N PHE A 151 -2.47 13.70 14.38
CA PHE A 151 -2.45 13.04 15.69
C PHE A 151 -1.15 12.28 15.92
N ILE A 152 -0.56 12.48 17.10
CA ILE A 152 0.71 11.86 17.50
C ILE A 152 0.44 10.87 18.63
N PHE A 153 0.92 9.65 18.45
CA PHE A 153 0.84 8.56 19.42
C PHE A 153 2.24 8.03 19.77
N ASN A 154 2.41 7.51 20.99
CA ASN A 154 3.63 6.80 21.39
C ASN A 154 3.57 5.30 21.03
N GLN A 155 4.64 4.55 21.31
CA GLN A 155 4.70 3.10 21.06
C GLN A 155 3.72 2.28 21.92
N GLN A 156 3.21 2.85 23.02
CA GLN A 156 2.20 2.24 23.89
C GLN A 156 0.77 2.55 23.40
N ASP A 157 0.65 3.09 22.20
CA ASP A 157 -0.59 3.51 21.56
C ASP A 157 -1.36 4.56 22.37
N GLU A 158 -0.68 5.40 23.15
CA GLU A 158 -1.28 6.49 23.90
C GLU A 158 -1.23 7.80 23.09
N PHE A 159 -2.31 8.57 23.15
CA PHE A 159 -2.39 9.88 22.52
C PHE A 159 -1.43 10.85 23.21
N VAL A 160 -0.51 11.44 22.45
CA VAL A 160 0.49 12.39 22.96
C VAL A 160 0.01 13.82 22.75
N ARG A 161 -0.35 14.17 21.51
CA ARG A 161 -0.83 15.50 21.13
C ARG A 161 -1.44 15.48 19.73
N ALA A 162 -2.20 16.52 19.41
CA ALA A 162 -2.57 16.88 18.05
C ALA A 162 -1.74 18.09 17.59
N ILE A 163 -1.50 18.18 16.29
CA ILE A 163 -0.93 19.37 15.64
C ILE A 163 -2.01 19.90 14.70
N ASP A 164 -2.48 21.11 14.99
CA ASP A 164 -3.37 21.89 14.15
C ASP A 164 -2.53 22.54 13.02
N PRO A 165 -2.72 22.15 11.75
CA PRO A 165 -2.06 22.79 10.61
C PRO A 165 -2.47 24.26 10.49
N ALA A 166 -1.56 25.13 10.03
CA ALA A 166 -1.88 26.55 9.86
C ALA A 166 -2.91 26.78 8.74
N TYR A 167 -2.93 25.89 7.75
CA TYR A 167 -3.91 25.84 6.68
C TYR A 167 -4.21 24.39 6.28
N ASP A 168 -5.31 24.20 5.55
CA ASP A 168 -5.78 22.92 5.04
C ASP A 168 -4.64 22.16 4.31
N PRO A 169 -4.22 21.00 4.81
CA PRO A 169 -3.22 20.19 4.15
C PRO A 169 -3.75 19.62 2.81
N GLU A 170 -2.91 19.63 1.79
CA GLU A 170 -3.19 18.97 0.51
C GLU A 170 -2.56 17.57 0.45
N SER A 171 -1.33 17.46 0.99
CA SER A 171 -0.56 16.23 0.94
C SER A 171 0.45 16.12 2.07
N PHE A 172 0.86 14.87 2.33
CA PHE A 172 1.87 14.54 3.32
C PHE A 172 2.94 13.65 2.69
N HIS A 173 4.20 13.94 2.99
CA HIS A 173 5.35 13.23 2.45
C HIS A 173 6.41 13.00 3.54
N MET A 174 7.00 11.81 3.58
CA MET A 174 8.17 11.53 4.41
C MET A 174 9.43 11.56 3.54
N VAL A 175 10.38 12.44 3.86
CA VAL A 175 11.67 12.56 3.16
C VAL A 175 12.77 12.71 4.19
N ASN A 176 13.80 11.86 4.15
CA ASN A 176 14.95 11.90 5.06
C ASN A 176 14.56 12.02 6.55
N HIS A 177 13.64 11.16 7.00
CA HIS A 177 13.11 11.13 8.37
C HIS A 177 12.38 12.41 8.83
N LYS A 178 11.95 13.25 7.89
CA LYS A 178 11.12 14.43 8.14
C LYS A 178 9.79 14.31 7.40
N ILE A 179 8.72 14.66 8.10
CA ILE A 179 7.38 14.76 7.52
C ILE A 179 7.20 16.18 6.99
N TYR A 180 6.86 16.28 5.71
CA TYR A 180 6.52 17.50 5.01
C TYR A 180 5.02 17.52 4.76
N ILE A 181 4.41 18.68 5.02
CA ILE A 181 2.98 18.93 4.86
C ILE A 181 2.85 20.05 3.84
N ASN A 182 2.16 19.80 2.73
CA ASN A 182 1.81 20.83 1.77
C ASN A 182 0.52 21.52 2.20
N GLN A 183 0.49 22.85 2.26
CA GLN A 183 -0.61 23.67 2.78
C GLN A 183 -0.85 24.88 1.85
N TYR A 184 -2.10 25.33 1.70
CA TYR A 184 -2.48 26.50 0.87
C TYR A 184 -2.79 27.76 1.68
#